data_AF-A0A9X0BK53-F1
#
_entry.id   AF-A0A9X0BK53-F1
#
_cell.length_a   1.000
_cell.length_b   1.000
_cell.length_c   1.000
_cell.angle_alpha   90.00
_cell.angle_beta   90.00
_cell.angle_gamma   90.00
#
_symmetry.space_group_name_H-M   'P 1'
#
loop_
_entity.id
_entity.type
_entity.pdbx_description
1 polymer ?
#
loop_
_entity_poly.entity_id
_entity_poly.type
_entity_poly.pdbx_seq_one_letter_code
_entity_poly.pdbx_strand_id
1 'polypeptide(L)'
;MPPLWAAATSSLKSFSTRSGGKTTVASPPEKPRTLPTTGFRTIEIDQPVEEEELPDYQVDRFYPARLGEVLQNRYQIIAKLGFGTSSTSWLARDLKDHQYVTLKLYVHTSLVHRELPVYHHIARRMAESSHRGRGNIRRLLDSFEMTGPQGKHVVLVFEPAQMSLRDMRLVFRRGGFDEDFIRGTIIELLETLDFLHTHGEVVHTDVHPGNLLLGVDDNNLLKPFEEREFSSPVPRKQAWDLLESKKLFTARDEDGDLYDALHLAQLIAALGPPPPEFLARNPERKADFWDEQGKWLGLAPIPPDNRSSGDPLGE
;
A
#
# COMPACT_ATOMS: atom_id res chain seq x y z
N MET A 1 -27.10 8.82 -8.64
CA MET A 1 -26.05 8.09 -7.89
C MET A 1 -26.58 6.70 -7.57
N PRO A 2 -26.08 5.61 -8.19
CA PRO A 2 -26.26 4.29 -7.61
C PRO A 2 -25.16 4.04 -6.54
N PRO A 3 -25.50 3.54 -5.34
CA PRO A 3 -24.54 3.29 -4.28
C PRO A 3 -23.77 1.99 -4.52
N LEU A 4 -22.63 1.86 -3.84
CA LEU A 4 -21.79 0.64 -3.68
C LEU A 4 -22.55 -0.64 -3.24
N TRP A 5 -23.87 -0.58 -3.08
CA TRP A 5 -24.76 -1.67 -2.71
C TRP A 5 -24.81 -2.82 -3.73
N ALA A 6 -24.65 -2.54 -5.02
CA ALA A 6 -24.77 -3.57 -6.05
C ALA A 6 -23.65 -4.64 -6.00
N ALA A 7 -22.48 -4.30 -5.44
CA ALA A 7 -21.34 -5.22 -5.29
C ALA A 7 -21.45 -6.14 -4.06
N ALA A 8 -22.25 -5.75 -3.05
CA ALA A 8 -22.44 -6.55 -1.84
C ALA A 8 -23.54 -7.62 -2.00
N THR A 9 -24.49 -7.42 -2.91
CA THR A 9 -25.60 -8.35 -3.12
C THR A 9 -25.35 -9.42 -4.20
N SER A 10 -24.32 -9.25 -5.05
CA SER A 10 -24.02 -10.25 -6.10
C SER A 10 -23.24 -11.47 -5.60
N SER A 11 -22.56 -11.36 -4.44
CA SER A 11 -21.68 -12.42 -3.92
C SER A 11 -22.42 -13.62 -3.31
N LEU A 12 -23.76 -13.68 -3.39
CA LEU A 12 -24.57 -14.77 -2.83
C LEU A 12 -25.33 -15.57 -3.90
N LYS A 13 -25.08 -15.35 -5.19
CA LYS A 13 -25.71 -16.13 -6.28
C LYS A 13 -24.77 -16.35 -7.47
N SER A 14 -23.89 -17.34 -7.38
CA SER A 14 -23.70 -18.35 -8.45
C SER A 14 -22.60 -19.36 -8.08
N PHE A 15 -23.00 -20.54 -7.61
CA PHE A 15 -22.16 -21.73 -7.72
C PHE A 15 -22.24 -22.22 -9.16
N SER A 16 -21.19 -22.00 -9.95
CA SER A 16 -21.01 -22.72 -11.21
C SER A 16 -19.53 -22.94 -11.47
N THR A 17 -19.12 -24.20 -11.32
CA THR A 17 -17.82 -24.71 -11.71
C THR A 17 -17.61 -24.54 -13.21
N ARG A 18 -16.63 -23.74 -13.64
CA ARG A 18 -16.22 -23.71 -15.03
C ARG A 18 -15.12 -24.75 -15.27
N SER A 19 -15.52 -25.91 -15.78
CA SER A 19 -14.62 -26.84 -16.46
C SER A 19 -14.38 -26.38 -17.90
N GLY A 20 -13.17 -26.54 -18.41
CA GLY A 20 -12.92 -26.57 -19.85
C GLY A 20 -11.72 -25.74 -20.28
N GLY A 21 -10.59 -26.42 -20.49
CA GLY A 21 -9.39 -25.84 -21.08
C GLY A 21 -9.63 -25.37 -22.51
N LYS A 22 -9.12 -24.18 -22.81
CA LYS A 22 -8.72 -23.78 -24.15
C LYS A 22 -7.29 -23.31 -24.06
N THR A 23 -6.42 -23.89 -24.87
CA THR A 23 -5.05 -23.41 -25.08
C THR A 23 -5.13 -22.05 -25.75
N THR A 24 -5.20 -20.99 -24.95
CA THR A 24 -5.15 -19.61 -25.42
C THR A 24 -3.70 -19.22 -25.62
N VAL A 25 -3.36 -18.71 -26.81
CA VAL A 25 -2.10 -17.99 -27.05
C VAL A 25 -1.95 -16.95 -25.93
N ALA A 26 -0.85 -17.02 -25.18
CA ALA A 26 -0.63 -16.12 -24.05
C ALA A 26 -0.66 -14.67 -24.55
N SER A 27 -1.59 -13.87 -24.00
CA SER A 27 -1.63 -12.45 -24.26
C SER A 27 -0.33 -11.80 -23.78
N PRO A 28 0.19 -10.78 -24.50
CA PRO A 28 1.37 -10.06 -24.04
C PRO A 28 1.08 -9.34 -22.72
N PRO A 29 2.09 -9.16 -21.84
CA PRO A 29 1.91 -8.43 -20.60
C PRO A 29 1.32 -7.03 -20.82
N GLU A 30 0.42 -6.61 -19.95
CA GLU A 30 -0.14 -5.27 -19.94
C GLU A 30 0.94 -4.23 -19.66
N LYS A 31 0.79 -3.06 -20.27
CA LYS A 31 1.64 -1.92 -19.92
C LYS A 31 1.22 -1.38 -18.55
N PRO A 32 2.18 -1.03 -17.68
CA PRO A 32 1.88 -0.31 -16.45
C PRO A 32 1.09 0.96 -16.73
N ARG A 33 0.11 1.24 -15.89
CA ARG A 33 -0.70 2.46 -15.95
C ARG A 33 0.04 3.63 -15.32
N THR A 34 -0.13 4.83 -15.86
CA THR A 34 0.42 6.04 -15.25
C THR A 34 -0.58 6.60 -14.24
N LEU A 35 -0.32 6.41 -12.95
CA LEU A 35 -1.16 6.98 -11.90
C LEU A 35 -1.00 8.51 -11.82
N PRO A 36 -2.02 9.24 -11.31
CA PRO A 36 -1.92 10.68 -11.11
C PRO A 36 -0.75 11.06 -10.20
N THR A 37 0.07 12.01 -10.66
CA THR A 37 1.17 12.60 -9.89
C THR A 37 0.78 13.91 -9.21
N THR A 38 -0.43 14.41 -9.47
CA THR A 38 -1.01 15.64 -8.91
C THR A 38 -2.51 15.43 -8.63
N GLY A 39 -3.16 16.38 -7.98
CA GLY A 39 -4.61 16.34 -7.70
C GLY A 39 -4.99 15.61 -6.41
N PHE A 40 -4.02 15.15 -5.63
CA PHE A 40 -4.21 14.65 -4.26
C PHE A 40 -3.76 15.68 -3.23
N ARG A 41 -4.34 15.60 -2.04
CA ARG A 41 -3.86 16.35 -0.87
C ARG A 41 -2.52 15.76 -0.41
N THR A 42 -1.50 16.60 -0.25
CA THR A 42 -0.24 16.21 0.38
C THR A 42 -0.43 16.09 1.89
N ILE A 43 0.12 15.01 2.45
CA ILE A 43 0.18 14.79 3.90
C ILE A 43 1.57 15.23 4.37
N GLU A 44 1.62 15.97 5.48
CA GLU A 44 2.88 16.41 6.08
C GLU A 44 3.69 15.21 6.59
N ILE A 45 5.04 15.27 6.50
CA ILE A 45 5.90 14.13 6.88
C ILE A 45 5.69 13.69 8.34
N ASP A 46 5.46 14.67 9.21
CA ASP A 46 5.37 14.56 10.66
C ASP A 46 3.98 14.16 11.13
N GLN A 47 2.99 14.18 10.22
CA GLN A 47 1.69 13.61 10.48
C GLN A 47 1.79 12.08 10.33
N PRO A 48 1.64 11.32 11.44
CA PRO A 48 1.60 9.87 11.35
C PRO A 48 0.35 9.45 10.58
N VAL A 49 0.49 8.44 9.73
CA VAL A 49 -0.62 7.79 9.04
C VAL A 49 -0.53 6.28 9.17
N GLU A 50 -1.68 5.64 9.41
CA GLU A 50 -1.81 4.19 9.29
C GLU A 50 -0.80 3.43 10.17
N GLU A 51 0.15 2.66 9.60
CA GLU A 51 1.16 1.93 10.39
C GLU A 51 2.06 2.84 11.21
N GLU A 52 2.24 4.10 10.81
CA GLU A 52 3.04 5.06 11.55
C GLU A 52 2.41 5.44 12.91
N GLU A 53 1.12 5.17 13.09
CA GLU A 53 0.42 5.36 14.36
C GLU A 53 0.65 4.18 15.34
N LEU A 54 1.30 3.09 14.89
CA LEU A 54 1.58 1.94 15.75
C LEU A 54 2.71 2.28 16.74
N PRO A 55 2.58 1.92 18.04
CA PRO A 55 3.57 2.28 19.07
C PRO A 55 5.02 1.89 18.75
N ASP A 56 5.21 0.74 18.09
CA ASP A 56 6.53 0.18 17.76
C ASP A 56 6.90 0.35 16.28
N TYR A 57 6.26 1.29 15.58
CA TYR A 57 6.57 1.56 14.18
C TYR A 57 8.01 2.05 14.02
N GLN A 58 8.73 1.44 13.09
CA GLN A 58 10.06 1.88 12.69
C GLN A 58 10.13 1.85 11.17
N VAL A 59 10.24 3.03 10.56
CA VAL A 59 10.16 3.23 9.10
C VAL A 59 11.17 2.38 8.34
N ASP A 60 12.38 2.21 8.89
CA ASP A 60 13.47 1.45 8.30
C ASP A 60 13.14 -0.04 8.15
N ARG A 61 12.21 -0.58 8.95
CA ARG A 61 11.78 -1.98 8.87
C ARG A 61 10.86 -2.25 7.67
N PHE A 62 10.09 -1.26 7.25
CA PHE A 62 9.08 -1.41 6.21
C PHE A 62 9.64 -1.13 4.82
N TYR A 63 9.10 -1.82 3.82
CA TYR A 63 9.38 -1.49 2.43
C TYR A 63 8.60 -0.21 2.05
N PRO A 64 9.25 0.83 1.49
CA PRO A 64 8.61 2.09 1.14
C PRO A 64 7.82 1.99 -0.19
N ALA A 65 6.82 1.11 -0.23
CA ALA A 65 5.99 0.85 -1.41
C ALA A 65 5.30 2.11 -1.92
N ARG A 66 5.28 2.28 -3.24
CA ARG A 66 4.66 3.45 -3.89
C ARG A 66 3.50 3.06 -4.79
N LEU A 67 2.49 3.91 -4.82
CA LEU A 67 1.42 3.79 -5.81
C LEU A 67 2.02 3.92 -7.22
N GLY A 68 1.74 2.94 -8.07
CA GLY A 68 2.19 2.87 -9.47
C GLY A 68 3.49 2.12 -9.67
N GLU A 69 4.22 1.83 -8.59
CA GLU A 69 5.42 1.01 -8.60
C GLU A 69 5.15 -0.39 -9.15
N VAL A 70 6.08 -0.91 -9.95
CA VAL A 70 5.98 -2.24 -10.55
C VAL A 70 7.01 -3.16 -9.91
N LEU A 71 6.53 -4.14 -9.15
CA LEU A 71 7.35 -5.13 -8.48
C LEU A 71 7.55 -6.35 -9.39
N GLN A 72 8.78 -6.87 -9.45
CA GLN A 72 9.15 -8.04 -10.28
C GLN A 72 8.73 -7.89 -11.76
N ASN A 73 8.73 -6.66 -12.29
CA ASN A 73 8.26 -6.34 -13.65
C ASN A 73 6.86 -6.90 -13.98
N ARG A 74 6.03 -7.14 -12.95
CA ARG A 74 4.76 -7.86 -13.10
C ARG A 74 3.63 -7.26 -12.26
N TYR A 75 3.88 -6.91 -11.01
CA TYR A 75 2.83 -6.51 -10.09
C TYR A 75 2.85 -4.99 -9.90
N GLN A 76 1.91 -4.29 -10.53
CA GLN A 76 1.78 -2.85 -10.37
C GLN A 76 0.93 -2.50 -9.15
N ILE A 77 1.49 -1.79 -8.17
CA ILE A 77 0.77 -1.34 -6.98
C ILE A 77 -0.26 -0.28 -7.38
N ILE A 78 -1.51 -0.46 -6.94
CA ILE A 78 -2.63 0.44 -7.26
C ILE A 78 -3.08 1.21 -6.03
N ALA A 79 -3.20 0.53 -4.89
CA ALA A 79 -3.73 1.14 -3.68
C ALA A 79 -3.35 0.32 -2.45
N LYS A 80 -3.34 0.96 -1.29
CA LYS A 80 -3.13 0.28 -0.02
C LYS A 80 -4.44 -0.32 0.49
N LEU A 81 -4.37 -1.52 1.05
CA LEU A 81 -5.52 -2.27 1.57
C LEU A 81 -5.50 -2.41 3.09
N GLY A 82 -4.31 -2.39 3.69
CA GLY A 82 -4.18 -2.51 5.13
C GLY A 82 -2.72 -2.57 5.57
N PHE A 83 -2.54 -2.61 6.88
CA PHE A 83 -1.24 -2.59 7.51
C PHE A 83 -1.30 -3.32 8.86
N GLY A 84 -0.12 -3.67 9.38
CA GLY A 84 0.06 -4.26 10.69
C GLY A 84 1.51 -4.13 11.13
N THR A 85 1.82 -4.65 12.31
CA THR A 85 3.15 -4.53 12.93
C THR A 85 4.29 -5.17 12.13
N SER A 86 3.98 -6.17 11.29
CA SER A 86 4.99 -6.94 10.54
C SER A 86 4.85 -6.88 9.03
N SER A 87 3.84 -6.20 8.49
CA SER A 87 3.60 -6.16 7.04
C SER A 87 2.62 -5.07 6.62
N THR A 88 2.71 -4.63 5.37
CA THR A 88 1.66 -3.85 4.69
C THR A 88 1.00 -4.68 3.60
N SER A 89 -0.25 -4.37 3.25
CA SER A 89 -1.03 -5.07 2.24
C SER A 89 -1.54 -4.10 1.17
N TRP A 90 -1.40 -4.48 -0.09
CA TRP A 90 -1.61 -3.60 -1.25
C TRP A 90 -2.42 -4.31 -2.32
N LEU A 91 -3.37 -3.60 -2.93
CA LEU A 91 -3.99 -3.99 -4.18
C LEU A 91 -2.99 -3.76 -5.30
N ALA A 92 -2.79 -4.77 -6.13
CA ALA A 92 -1.95 -4.67 -7.31
C ALA A 92 -2.62 -5.28 -8.54
N ARG A 93 -2.14 -4.86 -9.70
CA ARG A 93 -2.48 -5.43 -10.99
C ARG A 93 -1.38 -6.38 -11.43
N ASP A 94 -1.73 -7.63 -11.69
CA ASP A 94 -0.85 -8.59 -12.34
C ASP A 94 -0.87 -8.33 -13.84
N LEU A 95 0.20 -7.70 -14.33
CA LEU A 95 0.34 -7.32 -15.73
C LEU A 95 0.46 -8.53 -16.65
N LYS A 96 0.84 -9.70 -16.13
CA LYS A 96 1.02 -10.92 -16.95
C LYS A 96 -0.29 -11.69 -17.09
N ASP A 97 -1.00 -11.88 -15.98
CA ASP A 97 -2.22 -12.70 -15.95
C ASP A 97 -3.51 -11.86 -16.08
N HIS A 98 -3.38 -10.55 -16.29
CA HIS A 98 -4.49 -9.62 -16.53
C HIS A 98 -5.55 -9.62 -15.42
N GLN A 99 -5.10 -9.67 -14.17
CA GLN A 99 -5.97 -9.80 -12.99
C GLN A 99 -5.54 -8.88 -11.84
N TYR A 100 -6.45 -8.65 -10.88
CA TYR A 100 -6.08 -8.03 -9.61
C TYR A 100 -5.59 -9.08 -8.62
N VAL A 101 -4.62 -8.68 -7.80
CA VAL A 101 -4.05 -9.48 -6.72
C VAL A 101 -3.83 -8.62 -5.48
N THR A 102 -3.59 -9.25 -4.33
CA THR A 102 -3.11 -8.55 -3.13
C THR A 102 -1.67 -8.92 -2.85
N LEU A 103 -0.82 -7.92 -2.65
CA LEU A 103 0.56 -8.10 -2.20
C LEU A 103 0.62 -7.85 -0.70
N LYS A 104 1.17 -8.81 0.05
CA LYS A 104 1.52 -8.64 1.46
C LYS A 104 3.04 -8.54 1.56
N LEU A 105 3.54 -7.36 1.89
CA LEU A 105 4.97 -7.06 1.99
C LEU A 105 5.38 -7.12 3.46
N TYR A 106 6.24 -8.06 3.84
CA TYR A 106 6.75 -8.15 5.20
C TYR A 106 7.85 -7.13 5.48
N VAL A 107 7.98 -6.73 6.74
CA VAL A 107 9.18 -6.03 7.22
C VAL A 107 10.42 -6.91 7.04
N HIS A 108 11.57 -6.30 6.74
CA HIS A 108 12.80 -7.05 6.51
C HIS A 108 13.37 -7.70 7.78
N THR A 109 12.99 -7.19 8.95
CA THR A 109 13.38 -7.73 10.26
C THR A 109 12.56 -8.96 10.68
N SER A 110 11.61 -9.41 9.86
CA SER A 110 10.81 -10.60 10.14
C SER A 110 11.65 -11.86 9.96
N LEU A 111 12.21 -12.40 11.05
CA LEU A 111 13.12 -13.56 10.99
C LEU A 111 12.43 -14.89 10.67
N VAL A 112 11.12 -15.02 10.95
CA VAL A 112 10.39 -16.29 10.83
C VAL A 112 9.08 -16.08 10.06
N HIS A 113 9.02 -16.64 8.85
CA HIS A 113 7.82 -16.61 8.01
C HIS A 113 7.05 -17.93 8.12
N ARG A 114 6.10 -18.00 9.06
CA ARG A 114 5.28 -19.23 9.26
C ARG A 114 4.17 -19.38 8.21
N GLU A 115 3.71 -18.27 7.65
CA GLU A 115 2.55 -18.24 6.73
C GLU A 115 2.84 -18.96 5.41
N LEU A 116 3.99 -18.70 4.78
CA LEU A 116 4.36 -19.33 3.50
C LEU A 116 4.48 -20.87 3.60
N PRO A 117 5.20 -21.45 4.59
CA PRO A 117 5.23 -22.90 4.78
C PRO A 117 3.85 -23.52 5.01
N VAL A 118 2.98 -22.86 5.77
CA VAL A 118 1.60 -23.33 5.99
C VAL A 118 0.84 -23.36 4.68
N TYR A 119 0.95 -22.31 3.85
CA TYR A 119 0.34 -22.29 2.52
C TYR A 119 0.83 -23.40 1.61
N HIS A 120 2.15 -23.67 1.58
CA HIS A 120 2.70 -24.78 0.81
C HIS A 120 2.18 -26.14 1.30
N HIS A 121 2.05 -26.32 2.62
CA HIS A 121 1.51 -27.54 3.21
C HIS A 121 0.04 -27.78 2.82
N ILE A 122 -0.82 -26.76 3.00
CA ILE A 122 -2.25 -26.91 2.72
C ILE A 122 -2.59 -26.92 1.23
N ALA A 123 -1.76 -26.32 0.36
CA ALA A 123 -2.02 -26.25 -1.09
C ALA A 123 -2.23 -27.64 -1.71
N ARG A 124 -1.44 -28.63 -1.31
CA ARG A 124 -1.59 -30.02 -1.75
C ARG A 124 -2.93 -30.60 -1.27
N ARG A 125 -3.27 -30.40 0.01
CA ARG A 125 -4.53 -30.88 0.60
C ARG A 125 -5.75 -30.26 -0.05
N MET A 126 -5.67 -28.98 -0.44
CA MET A 126 -6.73 -28.27 -1.17
C MET A 126 -6.94 -28.80 -2.59
N ALA A 127 -5.89 -29.32 -3.24
CA ALA A 127 -5.98 -29.90 -4.58
C ALA A 127 -6.55 -31.33 -4.56
N GLU A 128 -6.25 -32.11 -3.52
CA GLU A 128 -6.65 -33.51 -3.38
C GLU A 128 -8.04 -33.69 -2.72
N SER A 129 -8.50 -32.71 -1.94
CA SER A 129 -9.77 -32.80 -1.21
C SER A 129 -10.97 -32.28 -2.01
N SER A 130 -12.12 -32.92 -1.86
CA SER A 130 -13.43 -32.44 -2.32
C SER A 130 -14.20 -31.64 -1.26
N HIS A 131 -13.62 -31.46 -0.06
CA HIS A 131 -14.26 -30.79 1.06
C HIS A 131 -14.63 -29.33 0.71
N ARG A 132 -15.87 -28.91 0.98
CA ARG A 132 -16.38 -27.59 0.61
C ARG A 132 -15.58 -26.44 1.25
N GLY A 133 -15.22 -26.59 2.52
CA GLY A 133 -14.44 -25.59 3.28
C GLY A 133 -13.08 -25.22 2.69
N ARG A 134 -12.52 -26.05 1.79
CA ARG A 134 -11.27 -25.70 1.09
C ARG A 134 -11.42 -24.43 0.24
N GLY A 135 -12.63 -24.16 -0.28
CA GLY A 135 -12.92 -22.99 -1.12
C GLY A 135 -12.90 -21.67 -0.37
N ASN A 136 -12.95 -21.71 0.97
CA ASN A 136 -12.99 -20.53 1.83
C ASN A 136 -11.59 -20.14 2.33
N ILE A 137 -10.56 -20.92 2.01
CA ILE A 137 -9.17 -20.54 2.30
C ILE A 137 -8.68 -19.63 1.19
N ARG A 138 -8.29 -18.42 1.59
CA ARG A 138 -7.70 -17.45 0.67
C ARG A 138 -6.45 -18.03 0.00
N ARG A 139 -6.41 -18.10 -1.31
CA ARG A 139 -5.30 -18.71 -2.07
C ARG A 139 -4.05 -17.83 -2.14
N LEU A 140 -2.90 -18.45 -1.87
CA LEU A 140 -1.59 -17.94 -2.28
C LEU A 140 -1.37 -18.26 -3.77
N LEU A 141 -1.05 -17.24 -4.56
CA LEU A 141 -0.84 -17.33 -6.01
C LEU A 141 0.64 -17.37 -6.38
N ASP A 142 1.47 -16.60 -5.67
CA ASP A 142 2.90 -16.48 -5.90
C ASP A 142 3.59 -15.97 -4.62
N SER A 143 4.91 -16.12 -4.54
CA SER A 143 5.72 -15.56 -3.47
C SER A 143 7.14 -15.29 -3.96
N PHE A 144 7.72 -14.18 -3.56
CA PHE A 144 9.07 -13.81 -3.96
C PHE A 144 9.77 -12.94 -2.90
N GLU A 145 11.07 -12.79 -3.06
CA GLU A 145 11.90 -11.88 -2.26
C GLU A 145 12.29 -10.66 -3.11
N MET A 146 12.35 -9.48 -2.48
CA MET A 146 12.86 -8.26 -3.09
C MET A 146 13.87 -7.58 -2.19
N THR A 147 14.83 -6.88 -2.77
CA THR A 147 15.76 -6.02 -2.04
C THR A 147 15.18 -4.61 -1.96
N GLY A 148 14.89 -4.14 -0.75
CA GLY A 148 14.55 -2.76 -0.45
C GLY A 148 15.78 -1.97 0.03
N PRO A 149 15.61 -0.68 0.37
CA PRO A 149 16.72 0.18 0.79
C PRO A 149 17.46 -0.30 2.04
N GLN A 150 16.74 -0.91 2.99
CA GLN A 150 17.27 -1.29 4.31
C GLN A 150 17.43 -2.80 4.50
N GLY A 151 17.00 -3.61 3.53
CA GLY A 151 17.03 -5.06 3.69
C GLY A 151 16.19 -5.80 2.66
N LYS A 152 16.06 -7.10 2.88
CA LYS A 152 15.29 -8.00 2.02
C LYS A 152 13.87 -8.19 2.55
N HIS A 153 12.89 -8.10 1.68
CA HIS A 153 11.49 -8.23 2.02
C HIS A 153 10.88 -9.43 1.33
N VAL A 154 10.19 -10.27 2.09
CA VAL A 154 9.35 -11.35 1.56
C VAL A 154 8.01 -10.75 1.15
N VAL A 155 7.55 -11.11 -0.04
CA VAL A 155 6.25 -10.71 -0.58
C VAL A 155 5.42 -11.94 -0.89
N LEU A 156 4.21 -11.96 -0.35
CA LEU A 156 3.20 -12.96 -0.66
C LEU A 156 2.14 -12.36 -1.57
N VAL A 157 1.81 -13.06 -2.66
CA VAL A 157 0.80 -12.65 -3.63
C VAL A 157 -0.43 -13.51 -3.41
N PHE A 158 -1.53 -12.90 -3.01
CA PHE A 158 -2.80 -13.57 -2.77
C PHE A 158 -3.83 -13.22 -3.82
N GLU A 159 -4.82 -14.11 -3.97
CA GLU A 159 -6.08 -13.71 -4.59
C GLU A 159 -6.65 -12.50 -3.84
N PRO A 160 -7.24 -11.55 -4.56
CA PRO A 160 -7.75 -10.35 -3.93
C PRO A 160 -8.99 -10.71 -3.11
N ALA A 161 -9.15 -10.02 -1.98
CA ALA A 161 -10.35 -10.07 -1.18
C ALA A 161 -10.83 -8.64 -0.93
N GLN A 162 -12.10 -8.49 -0.53
CA GLN A 162 -12.60 -7.19 -0.10
C GLN A 162 -12.18 -6.93 1.35
N MET A 163 -12.99 -6.14 2.06
CA MET A 163 -12.78 -5.83 3.47
C MET A 163 -13.02 -7.03 4.39
N SER A 164 -12.50 -6.94 5.61
CA SER A 164 -12.80 -7.89 6.68
C SER A 164 -14.21 -7.66 7.24
N LEU A 165 -14.77 -8.67 7.92
CA LEU A 165 -16.05 -8.50 8.64
C LEU A 165 -15.95 -7.46 9.76
N ARG A 166 -14.77 -7.29 10.37
CA ARG A 166 -14.51 -6.20 11.33
C ARG A 166 -14.71 -4.85 10.66
N ASP A 167 -14.11 -4.63 9.50
CA ASP A 167 -14.16 -3.34 8.80
C ASP A 167 -15.54 -3.09 8.21
N MET A 168 -16.21 -4.12 7.69
CA MET A 168 -17.60 -4.04 7.24
C MET A 168 -18.53 -3.58 8.37
N ARG A 169 -18.33 -4.10 9.58
CA ARG A 169 -19.07 -3.67 10.77
C ARG A 169 -18.82 -2.19 11.08
N LEU A 170 -17.56 -1.76 11.09
CA LEU A 170 -17.19 -0.39 11.47
C LEU A 170 -17.70 0.66 10.46
N VAL A 171 -17.62 0.35 9.16
CA VAL A 171 -17.90 1.30 8.09
C VAL A 171 -19.37 1.27 7.66
N PHE A 172 -19.95 0.08 7.45
CA PHE A 172 -21.26 -0.07 6.81
C PHE A 172 -22.35 -0.61 7.73
N ARG A 173 -21.97 -1.32 8.79
CA ARG A 173 -22.91 -2.08 9.65
C ARG A 173 -22.69 -1.78 11.13
N ARG A 174 -22.70 -0.48 11.48
CA ARG A 174 -22.46 0.00 12.85
C ARG A 174 -23.45 -0.56 13.87
N GLY A 175 -24.68 -0.84 13.45
CA GLY A 175 -25.72 -1.49 14.27
C GLY A 175 -25.60 -3.02 14.34
N GLY A 176 -24.58 -3.62 13.71
CA GLY A 176 -24.42 -5.06 13.60
C GLY A 176 -24.95 -5.63 12.28
N PHE A 177 -24.90 -6.96 12.20
CA PHE A 177 -25.32 -7.73 11.03
C PHE A 177 -26.66 -8.42 11.28
N ASP A 178 -27.40 -8.68 10.20
CA ASP A 178 -28.62 -9.48 10.29
C ASP A 178 -28.29 -10.93 10.67
N GLU A 179 -29.21 -11.58 11.39
CA GLU A 179 -28.99 -12.94 11.90
C GLU A 179 -28.67 -13.94 10.79
N ASP A 180 -29.37 -13.89 9.66
CA ASP A 180 -29.16 -14.80 8.53
C ASP A 180 -27.75 -14.65 7.93
N PHE A 181 -27.23 -13.42 7.87
CA PHE A 181 -25.87 -13.16 7.40
C PHE A 181 -24.82 -13.77 8.34
N ILE A 182 -25.00 -13.59 9.65
CA ILE A 182 -24.11 -14.17 10.65
C ILE A 182 -24.18 -15.70 10.60
N ARG A 183 -25.38 -16.26 10.52
CA ARG A 183 -25.58 -17.71 10.40
C ARG A 183 -24.84 -18.28 9.20
N GLY A 184 -24.99 -17.67 8.02
CA GLY A 184 -24.26 -18.08 6.81
C GLY A 184 -22.75 -17.98 6.98
N THR A 185 -22.27 -16.87 7.54
CA THR A 185 -20.83 -16.66 7.80
C THR A 185 -20.24 -17.70 8.74
N ILE A 186 -20.94 -18.03 9.83
CA ILE A 186 -20.48 -19.03 10.80
C ILE A 186 -20.45 -20.43 10.16
N ILE A 187 -21.44 -20.77 9.33
CA ILE A 187 -21.43 -22.03 8.58
C ILE A 187 -20.18 -22.13 7.69
N GLU A 188 -19.89 -21.09 6.91
CA GLU A 188 -18.71 -21.08 6.04
C GLU A 188 -17.39 -21.12 6.83
N LEU A 189 -17.32 -20.44 7.97
CA LEU A 189 -16.18 -20.50 8.88
C LEU A 189 -15.98 -21.91 9.45
N LEU A 190 -17.04 -22.54 9.95
CA LEU A 190 -16.97 -23.89 10.52
C LEU A 190 -16.52 -24.92 9.49
N GLU A 191 -16.98 -24.79 8.24
CA GLU A 191 -16.55 -25.64 7.13
C GLU A 191 -15.07 -25.45 6.79
N THR A 192 -14.59 -24.20 6.83
CA THR A 192 -13.17 -23.88 6.64
C THR A 192 -12.33 -24.51 7.74
N LEU A 193 -12.76 -24.40 9.00
CA LEU A 193 -12.08 -24.97 10.15
C LEU A 193 -12.10 -26.50 10.12
N ASP A 194 -13.21 -27.11 9.74
CA ASP A 194 -13.31 -28.56 9.58
C ASP A 194 -12.29 -29.03 8.54
N PHE A 195 -12.22 -28.38 7.37
CA PHE A 195 -11.19 -28.68 6.37
C PHE A 195 -9.76 -28.52 6.93
N LEU A 196 -9.46 -27.38 7.57
CA LEU A 196 -8.13 -27.10 8.10
C LEU A 196 -7.70 -28.14 9.14
N HIS A 197 -8.60 -28.55 10.03
CA HIS A 197 -8.30 -29.51 11.08
C HIS A 197 -8.22 -30.95 10.53
N THR A 198 -9.18 -31.38 9.71
CA THR A 198 -9.31 -32.78 9.28
C THR A 198 -8.45 -33.15 8.10
N HIS A 199 -8.27 -32.24 7.14
CA HIS A 199 -7.49 -32.48 5.91
C HIS A 199 -6.18 -31.70 5.91
N GLY A 200 -6.22 -30.46 6.41
CA GLY A 200 -5.07 -29.58 6.47
C GLY A 200 -4.09 -29.95 7.58
N GLU A 201 -4.54 -30.63 8.65
CA GLU A 201 -3.75 -30.88 9.87
C GLU A 201 -3.17 -29.57 10.45
N VAL A 202 -3.90 -28.46 10.32
CA VAL A 202 -3.46 -27.11 10.70
C VAL A 202 -4.49 -26.48 11.63
N VAL A 203 -4.01 -25.87 12.72
CA VAL A 203 -4.82 -25.00 13.59
C VAL A 203 -4.49 -23.55 13.24
N HIS A 204 -5.51 -22.73 12.94
CA HIS A 204 -5.29 -21.32 12.56
C HIS A 204 -4.76 -20.46 13.73
N THR A 205 -5.20 -20.74 14.97
CA THR A 205 -4.80 -20.04 16.21
C THR A 205 -5.18 -18.55 16.36
N ASP A 206 -5.80 -17.94 15.34
CA ASP A 206 -6.14 -16.50 15.34
C ASP A 206 -7.44 -16.21 14.56
N VAL A 207 -8.50 -16.93 14.90
CA VAL A 207 -9.80 -16.78 14.25
C VAL A 207 -10.55 -15.60 14.88
N HIS A 208 -10.69 -14.51 14.12
CA HIS A 208 -11.45 -13.34 14.54
C HIS A 208 -11.99 -12.56 13.33
N PRO A 209 -12.99 -11.67 13.48
CA PRO A 209 -13.60 -10.95 12.36
C PRO A 209 -12.66 -10.14 11.46
N GLY A 210 -11.49 -9.74 11.96
CA GLY A 210 -10.44 -9.08 11.15
C GLY A 210 -9.70 -9.99 10.17
N ASN A 211 -9.75 -11.33 10.38
CA ASN A 211 -9.12 -12.35 9.53
C ASN A 211 -10.17 -13.09 8.67
N LEU A 212 -11.44 -12.66 8.75
CA LEU A 212 -12.53 -13.16 7.91
C LEU A 212 -12.80 -12.13 6.81
N LEU A 213 -12.26 -12.39 5.63
CA LEU A 213 -12.36 -11.50 4.47
C LEU A 213 -13.53 -11.90 3.58
N LEU A 214 -14.21 -10.91 3.01
CA LEU A 214 -15.22 -11.17 1.99
C LEU A 214 -14.54 -11.53 0.67
N GLY A 215 -14.87 -12.70 0.13
CA GLY A 215 -14.38 -13.19 -1.15
C GLY A 215 -14.79 -12.30 -2.33
N VAL A 216 -14.11 -12.50 -3.45
CA VAL A 216 -14.39 -11.80 -4.71
C VAL A 216 -14.48 -12.82 -5.83
N ASP A 217 -15.69 -13.12 -6.30
CA ASP A 217 -15.91 -14.06 -7.39
C ASP A 217 -15.48 -13.49 -8.76
N ASP A 218 -15.65 -12.18 -8.95
CA ASP A 218 -15.18 -11.43 -10.11
C ASP A 218 -14.35 -10.23 -9.65
N ASN A 219 -13.04 -10.31 -9.84
CA ASN A 219 -12.13 -9.24 -9.42
C ASN A 219 -12.26 -7.95 -10.25
N ASN A 220 -13.03 -7.95 -11.34
CA ASN A 220 -13.43 -6.71 -12.01
C ASN A 220 -14.24 -5.79 -11.08
N LEU A 221 -14.82 -6.30 -9.99
CA LEU A 221 -15.43 -5.49 -8.93
C LEU A 221 -14.44 -4.53 -8.25
N LEU A 222 -13.12 -4.76 -8.41
CA LEU A 222 -12.07 -3.87 -7.91
C LEU A 222 -11.67 -2.80 -8.92
N LYS A 223 -12.13 -2.89 -10.17
CA LYS A 223 -11.87 -1.87 -11.19
C LYS A 223 -12.40 -0.49 -10.81
N PRO A 224 -13.61 -0.32 -10.25
CA PRO A 224 -14.05 0.98 -9.75
C PRO A 224 -13.18 1.51 -8.60
N PHE A 225 -12.53 0.63 -7.84
CA PHE A 225 -11.59 1.03 -6.79
C PHE A 225 -10.30 1.59 -7.40
N GLU A 226 -9.76 0.91 -8.42
CA GLU A 226 -8.68 1.43 -9.26
C GLU A 226 -9.08 2.78 -9.89
N GLU A 227 -10.22 2.88 -10.59
CA GLU A 227 -10.68 4.10 -11.26
C GLU A 227 -10.85 5.31 -10.32
N ARG A 228 -11.22 5.07 -9.05
CA ARG A 228 -11.26 6.13 -8.03
C ARG A 228 -9.90 6.70 -7.73
N GLU A 229 -8.86 5.87 -7.71
CA GLU A 229 -7.50 6.34 -7.52
C GLU A 229 -7.03 7.24 -8.68
N PHE A 230 -7.59 7.09 -9.89
CA PHE A 230 -7.32 7.99 -11.02
C PHE A 230 -8.15 9.27 -10.99
N SER A 231 -9.42 9.18 -10.59
CA SER A 231 -10.37 10.30 -10.65
C SER A 231 -10.40 11.16 -9.38
N SER A 232 -10.04 10.59 -8.24
CA SER A 232 -10.01 11.22 -6.93
C SER A 232 -8.90 10.58 -6.08
N PRO A 233 -7.62 10.85 -6.41
CA PRO A 233 -6.48 10.17 -5.80
C PRO A 233 -6.42 10.40 -4.28
N VAL A 234 -6.07 9.34 -3.53
CA VAL A 234 -6.00 9.43 -2.07
C VAL A 234 -4.89 10.38 -1.60
N PRO A 235 -5.06 11.06 -0.45
CA PRO A 235 -3.98 11.82 0.16
C PRO A 235 -2.74 10.96 0.40
N ARG A 236 -1.54 11.51 0.18
CA ARG A 236 -0.26 10.78 0.35
C ARG A 236 0.90 11.73 0.66
N LYS A 237 1.97 11.19 1.26
CA LYS A 237 3.26 11.87 1.43
C LYS A 237 3.99 11.95 0.08
N GLN A 238 4.86 12.94 -0.13
CA GLN A 238 5.63 13.03 -1.38
C GLN A 238 6.70 11.94 -1.44
N ALA A 239 7.09 11.52 -2.65
CA ALA A 239 8.05 10.43 -2.83
C ALA A 239 9.43 10.71 -2.21
N TRP A 240 9.80 11.99 -2.08
CA TRP A 240 11.03 12.42 -1.41
C TRP A 240 10.94 12.25 0.11
N ASP A 241 9.77 12.54 0.70
CA ASP A 241 9.49 12.37 2.13
C ASP A 241 9.56 10.89 2.58
N LEU A 242 9.39 9.95 1.64
CA LEU A 242 9.50 8.51 1.91
C LEU A 242 10.92 7.97 1.81
N LEU A 243 11.85 8.69 1.15
CA LEU A 243 13.26 8.29 1.03
C LEU A 243 14.12 8.89 2.14
N GLU A 244 13.78 10.08 2.60
CA GLU A 244 14.47 10.77 3.67
C GLU A 244 13.52 10.87 4.87
N SER A 245 13.89 10.26 6.01
CA SER A 245 13.11 10.29 7.27
C SER A 245 13.04 11.69 7.91
N LYS A 246 13.54 12.72 7.22
CA LYS A 246 13.55 14.13 7.60
C LYS A 246 13.15 14.96 6.38
N LYS A 247 12.34 16.02 6.57
CA LYS A 247 12.06 16.98 5.48
C LYS A 247 13.39 17.57 5.00
N LEU A 248 13.66 17.51 3.69
CA LEU A 248 14.81 18.22 3.10
C LEU A 248 14.65 19.75 3.29
N PHE A 249 13.40 20.23 3.28
CA PHE A 249 13.02 21.62 3.51
C PHE A 249 11.80 21.69 4.44
N THR A 250 11.91 22.32 5.60
CA THR A 250 10.78 22.47 6.52
C THR A 250 9.87 23.64 6.12
N ALA A 251 10.42 24.66 5.46
CA ALA A 251 9.71 25.86 4.99
C ALA A 251 8.83 26.56 6.05
N ARG A 252 9.07 26.28 7.34
CA ARG A 252 8.25 26.75 8.46
C ARG A 252 9.10 27.50 9.47
N ASP A 253 8.62 28.65 9.91
CA ASP A 253 9.23 29.43 10.99
C ASP A 253 9.04 28.77 12.37
N GLU A 254 9.50 29.47 13.43
CA GLU A 254 9.42 28.98 14.81
C GLU A 254 7.98 28.78 15.30
N ASP A 255 7.01 29.45 14.67
CA ASP A 255 5.57 29.37 14.97
C ASP A 255 4.85 28.30 14.12
N GLY A 256 5.55 27.71 13.14
CA GLY A 256 5.05 26.64 12.29
C GLY A 256 4.35 27.12 11.02
N ASP A 257 4.37 28.42 10.72
CA ASP A 257 3.76 29.02 9.53
C ASP A 257 4.69 28.92 8.32
N LEU A 258 4.10 28.76 7.12
CA LEU A 258 4.89 28.69 5.89
C LEU A 258 5.59 30.03 5.64
N TYR A 259 6.92 30.01 5.60
CA TYR A 259 7.74 31.19 5.37
C TYR A 259 8.66 30.99 4.16
N ASP A 260 8.28 31.62 3.03
CA ASP A 260 8.96 31.51 1.74
C ASP A 260 10.47 31.82 1.83
N ALA A 261 10.86 32.78 2.68
CA ALA A 261 12.26 33.15 2.83
C ALA A 261 13.10 32.02 3.49
N LEU A 262 12.52 31.27 4.43
CA LEU A 262 13.18 30.11 5.02
C LEU A 262 13.29 28.96 4.01
N HIS A 263 12.23 28.73 3.21
CA HIS A 263 12.27 27.71 2.16
C HIS A 263 13.39 28.00 1.14
N LEU A 264 13.49 29.26 0.69
CA LEU A 264 14.54 29.72 -0.22
C LEU A 264 15.93 29.65 0.41
N ALA A 265 16.08 29.99 1.69
CA ALA A 265 17.35 29.86 2.40
C ALA A 265 17.82 28.39 2.49
N GLN A 266 16.91 27.46 2.73
CA GLN A 266 17.23 26.03 2.74
C GLN A 266 17.57 25.50 1.33
N LEU A 267 16.91 25.99 0.28
CA LEU A 267 17.26 25.68 -1.12
C LEU A 267 18.65 26.23 -1.48
N ILE A 268 18.99 27.45 -1.05
CA ILE A 268 20.32 28.03 -1.26
C ILE A 268 21.40 27.20 -0.56
N ALA A 269 21.14 26.70 0.65
CA ALA A 269 22.06 25.82 1.36
C ALA A 269 22.30 24.50 0.60
N ALA A 270 21.24 23.90 0.03
CA ALA A 270 21.32 22.61 -0.65
C ALA A 270 21.87 22.67 -2.09
N LEU A 271 21.58 23.74 -2.81
CA LEU A 271 21.83 23.85 -4.26
C LEU A 271 22.83 24.95 -4.62
N GLY A 272 23.20 25.82 -3.67
CA GLY A 272 23.89 27.08 -3.94
C GLY A 272 22.91 28.19 -4.35
N PRO A 273 23.40 29.44 -4.50
CA PRO A 273 22.57 30.57 -4.91
C PRO A 273 21.95 30.33 -6.30
N PRO A 274 20.70 30.79 -6.54
CA PRO A 274 20.03 30.60 -7.82
C PRO A 274 20.79 31.29 -8.96
N PRO A 275 20.85 30.71 -10.17
CA PRO A 275 21.52 31.31 -11.32
C PRO A 275 20.92 32.69 -11.69
N PRO A 276 21.72 33.66 -12.18
CA PRO A 276 21.23 34.98 -12.56
C PRO A 276 20.11 34.94 -13.61
N GLU A 277 20.22 34.02 -14.56
CA GLU A 277 19.20 33.79 -15.60
C GLU A 277 17.86 33.33 -15.01
N PHE A 278 17.88 32.63 -13.89
CA PHE A 278 16.67 32.19 -13.18
C PHE A 278 15.99 33.38 -12.49
N LEU A 279 16.76 34.23 -11.80
CA LEU A 279 16.25 35.44 -11.15
C LEU A 279 15.70 36.47 -12.14
N ALA A 280 16.25 36.53 -13.36
CA ALA A 280 15.78 37.43 -14.41
C ALA A 280 14.39 37.08 -14.97
N ARG A 281 13.89 35.85 -14.76
CA ARG A 281 12.58 35.41 -15.27
C ARG A 281 11.40 36.03 -14.52
N ASN A 282 11.60 36.48 -13.29
CA ASN A 282 10.55 37.11 -12.48
C ASN A 282 11.12 38.24 -11.62
N PRO A 283 11.28 39.45 -12.18
CA PRO A 283 11.91 40.58 -11.49
C PRO A 283 11.13 41.07 -10.27
N GLU A 284 9.80 40.98 -10.29
CA GLU A 284 8.94 41.39 -9.17
C GLU A 284 9.19 40.48 -7.97
N ARG A 285 9.09 39.17 -8.16
CA ARG A 285 9.34 38.20 -7.08
C ARG A 285 10.81 38.13 -6.68
N LYS A 286 11.74 38.48 -7.57
CA LYS A 286 13.16 38.63 -7.22
C LYS A 286 13.36 39.69 -6.14
N ALA A 287 12.71 40.86 -6.28
CA ALA A 287 12.89 42.00 -5.39
C ALA A 287 12.46 41.70 -3.94
N ASP A 288 11.56 40.74 -3.75
CA ASP A 288 11.11 40.30 -2.42
C ASP A 288 12.20 39.57 -1.62
N PHE A 289 13.25 39.05 -2.27
CA PHE A 289 14.18 38.08 -1.65
C PHE A 289 15.67 38.30 -2.00
N TRP A 290 15.98 38.94 -3.13
CA TRP A 290 17.33 39.24 -3.61
C TRP A 290 17.48 40.70 -4.04
N ASP A 291 18.67 41.27 -3.83
CA ASP A 291 18.99 42.64 -4.27
C ASP A 291 19.14 42.75 -5.80
N GLU A 292 19.40 43.96 -6.29
CA GLU A 292 19.59 44.22 -7.72
C GLU A 292 20.71 43.38 -8.33
N GLN A 293 21.76 43.08 -7.56
CA GLN A 293 22.90 42.27 -7.95
C GLN A 293 22.65 40.75 -7.82
N GLY A 294 21.46 40.34 -7.33
CA GLY A 294 21.08 38.92 -7.17
C GLY A 294 21.61 38.30 -5.88
N LYS A 295 22.03 39.09 -4.91
CA LYS A 295 22.48 38.63 -3.59
C LYS A 295 21.30 38.50 -2.64
N TRP A 296 21.31 37.43 -1.84
CA TRP A 296 20.28 37.16 -0.83
C TRP A 296 20.15 38.31 0.17
N LEU A 297 18.92 38.76 0.44
CA LEU A 297 18.63 39.88 1.35
C LEU A 297 18.76 39.52 2.83
N GLY A 298 18.97 38.24 3.18
CA GLY A 298 19.14 37.83 4.57
C GLY A 298 17.84 37.70 5.36
N LEU A 299 16.70 37.52 4.68
CA LEU A 299 15.36 37.42 5.29
C LEU A 299 15.15 36.17 6.15
N ALA A 300 16.02 35.17 5.96
CA ALA A 300 16.17 34.01 6.83
C ALA A 300 17.65 33.59 6.82
N PRO A 301 18.16 33.01 7.92
CA PRO A 301 19.51 32.46 7.96
C PRO A 301 19.61 31.27 7.00
N ILE A 302 20.66 31.25 6.19
CA ILE A 302 21.00 30.10 5.33
C ILE A 302 21.63 29.04 6.25
N PRO A 303 21.03 27.85 6.41
CA PRO A 303 21.59 26.80 7.25
C PRO A 303 22.99 26.39 6.77
N PRO A 304 23.88 25.94 7.67
CA PRO A 304 25.15 25.33 7.26
C PRO A 304 24.88 24.10 6.37
N ASP A 305 25.75 23.89 5.38
CA ASP A 305 25.59 22.83 4.39
C ASP A 305 25.60 21.44 5.06
N ASN A 306 24.42 20.80 5.12
CA ASN A 306 24.22 19.45 5.69
C ASN A 306 25.01 18.35 4.97
N ARG A 307 25.71 18.66 3.86
CA ARG A 307 26.63 17.71 3.21
C ARG A 307 27.96 17.55 3.95
N SER A 308 28.26 18.40 4.94
CA SER A 308 29.52 18.38 5.69
C SER A 308 29.46 17.60 7.01
N SER A 309 28.28 17.22 7.50
CA SER A 309 28.12 16.25 8.59
C SER A 309 28.06 14.82 8.04
N GLY A 310 29.12 14.42 7.34
CA GLY A 310 29.48 13.01 7.26
C GLY A 310 29.96 12.63 8.65
N ASP A 311 29.07 12.04 9.45
CA ASP A 311 29.47 11.35 10.67
C ASP A 311 30.36 10.18 10.21
N PRO A 312 31.68 10.20 10.49
CA PRO A 312 32.52 9.08 10.14
C PRO A 312 32.14 7.97 11.11
N LEU A 313 31.55 6.89 10.59
CA LEU A 313 31.45 5.55 11.19
C LEU A 313 32.07 5.49 12.59
N GLY A 314 31.26 5.79 13.61
CA GLY A 314 31.61 5.58 15.00
C GLY A 314 31.35 4.12 15.34
N GLU A 315 32.45 3.43 15.67
CA GLU A 315 32.63 2.04 16.12
C GLU A 315 31.43 1.32 16.77
#